data_AF-A0A830C8U3-F1
#
_entry.id   AF-A0A830C8U3-F1
#
_cell.length_a   1.000
_cell.length_b   1.000
_cell.length_c   1.000
_cell.angle_alpha   90.00
_cell.angle_beta   90.00
_cell.angle_gamma   90.00
#
_symmetry.space_group_name_H-M   'P 1'
#
loop_
_entity.id
_entity.type
_entity.pdbx_description
1 polymer ?
#
loop_
_entity_poly.entity_id
_entity_poly.type
_entity_poly.pdbx_seq_one_letter_code
_entity_poly.pdbx_strand_id
1 'polypeptide(L)' 'MAGCIFVPYFDSEQDATHFAAVQKVFGASNVSKLLLHIPPSKGLDAVVTICYEDQARLPDPIYGCVAHIFALQQQVFN' A
#
# COMPACT_ATOMS: atom_id res chain seq x y z
N MET A 1 -16.56 11.93 -13.21
CA MET A 1 -15.63 11.38 -12.19
C MET A 1 -14.53 12.40 -11.86
N ALA A 2 -14.87 13.70 -11.75
CA ALA A 2 -13.90 14.73 -11.39
C ALA A 2 -13.85 14.83 -9.85
N GLY A 3 -12.66 14.73 -9.26
CA GLY A 3 -12.45 14.90 -7.82
C GLY A 3 -12.25 13.62 -6.99
N CYS A 4 -12.16 12.44 -7.62
CA CYS A 4 -11.76 11.23 -6.89
C CYS A 4 -10.25 11.29 -6.60
N ILE A 5 -9.88 11.20 -5.31
CA ILE A 5 -8.48 11.24 -4.86
C ILE A 5 -7.65 10.03 -5.34
N PHE A 6 -8.30 8.92 -5.72
CA PHE A 6 -7.64 7.69 -6.14
C PHE A 6 -7.29 7.63 -7.62
N VAL A 7 -7.97 8.40 -8.47
CA VAL A 7 -7.79 8.38 -9.93
C VAL A 7 -6.34 8.61 -10.36
N PRO A 8 -5.57 9.54 -9.75
CA PRO A 8 -4.16 9.72 -10.11
C PRO A 8 -3.26 8.53 -9.82
N TYR A 9 -3.73 7.53 -9.06
CA TYR A 9 -2.91 6.41 -8.57
C TYR A 9 -3.39 5.04 -9.02
N PHE A 10 -4.66 4.90 -9.41
CA PHE A 10 -5.27 3.65 -9.86
C PHE A 10 -6.12 3.94 -11.10
N ASP A 11 -5.57 3.70 -12.30
CA ASP A 11 -6.20 4.09 -13.57
C ASP A 11 -6.35 2.91 -14.56
N SER A 12 -5.91 1.70 -14.18
CA SER A 12 -6.01 0.50 -15.02
C SER A 12 -6.69 -0.69 -14.31
N GLU A 13 -7.12 -1.68 -15.11
CA GLU A 13 -7.65 -2.96 -14.60
C GLU A 13 -6.63 -3.71 -13.71
N GLN A 14 -5.33 -3.57 -13.98
CA GLN A 14 -4.27 -4.16 -13.16
C GLN A 14 -4.16 -3.47 -11.79
N ASP A 15 -4.56 -2.20 -11.72
CA ASP A 15 -4.62 -1.42 -10.49
C ASP A 15 -5.87 -1.74 -9.65
N ALA A 16 -6.91 -2.33 -10.26
CA ALA A 16 -8.12 -2.73 -9.54
C ALA A 16 -7.83 -3.82 -8.49
N THR A 17 -6.93 -4.75 -8.81
CA THR A 17 -6.53 -5.81 -7.86
C THR A 17 -5.72 -5.23 -6.70
N HIS A 18 -4.84 -4.26 -6.99
CA HIS A 18 -4.08 -3.52 -5.97
C HIS A 18 -5.01 -2.69 -5.09
N PHE A 19 -5.94 -1.96 -5.70
CA PHE A 19 -6.93 -1.17 -4.99
C PHE A 19 -7.82 -2.05 -4.09
N ALA A 20 -8.23 -3.22 -4.55
CA ALA A 20 -9.01 -4.17 -3.75
C ALA A 20 -8.22 -4.71 -2.55
N ALA A 21 -6.92 -5.01 -2.72
CA ALA A 21 -6.06 -5.41 -1.61
C ALA A 21 -5.92 -4.30 -0.57
N VAL A 22 -5.72 -3.07 -1.03
CA VAL A 22 -5.61 -1.87 -0.20
C VAL A 22 -6.89 -1.58 0.57
N GLN A 23 -8.03 -1.71 -0.10
CA GLN A 23 -9.33 -1.55 0.53
C GLN A 23 -9.58 -2.64 1.59
N LYS A 24 -9.06 -3.85 1.41
CA LYS A 24 -9.28 -4.96 2.35
C LYS A 24 -8.50 -4.79 3.65
N VAL A 25 -7.25 -4.31 3.59
CA VAL A 25 -6.38 -4.22 4.76
C VAL A 25 -6.46 -2.85 5.43
N PHE A 26 -6.26 -1.76 4.69
CA PHE A 26 -6.30 -0.41 5.26
C PHE A 26 -7.69 0.22 5.17
N GLY A 27 -8.45 -0.10 4.12
CA GLY A 27 -9.74 0.53 3.85
C GLY A 27 -9.60 1.87 3.14
N ALA A 28 -10.45 2.09 2.14
CA ALA A 28 -10.41 3.28 1.29
C ALA A 28 -10.47 4.59 2.10
N SER A 29 -11.29 4.66 3.16
CA SER A 29 -11.39 5.86 4.00
C SER A 29 -10.08 6.21 4.72
N ASN A 30 -9.31 5.22 5.16
CA ASN A 30 -8.05 5.46 5.85
C ASN A 30 -6.98 5.89 4.86
N VAL A 31 -6.94 5.26 3.68
CA VAL A 31 -6.01 5.63 2.61
C VAL A 31 -6.30 7.03 2.09
N SER A 32 -7.56 7.40 1.86
CA SER A 32 -7.95 8.78 1.53
C SER A 32 -7.46 9.77 2.57
N LYS A 33 -7.68 9.50 3.86
CA LYS A 33 -7.21 10.38 4.95
C LYS A 33 -5.70 10.49 4.93
N LEU A 34 -4.97 9.39 4.75
CA LEU A 34 -3.52 9.39 4.69
C LEU A 34 -3.02 10.24 3.51
N LEU A 35 -3.56 10.02 2.31
CA LEU A 35 -3.18 10.77 1.10
C LEU A 35 -3.47 12.27 1.20
N LEU A 36 -4.52 12.68 1.94
CA LEU A 36 -4.79 14.10 2.20
C LEU A 36 -3.72 14.78 3.08
N HIS A 37 -2.98 14.02 3.89
CA HIS A 37 -1.93 14.55 4.77
C HIS A 37 -0.51 14.42 4.17
N ILE A 38 -0.39 13.81 2.99
CA ILE A 38 0.88 13.61 2.30
C ILE A 38 1.02 14.69 1.22
N PRO A 39 2.20 15.32 1.05
CA PRO A 39 2.45 16.23 -0.06
C PRO A 39 2.16 15.53 -1.40
N PRO A 40 1.48 16.17 -2.37
CA PRO A 40 1.12 15.52 -3.64
C PRO A 40 2.31 14.89 -4.38
N SER A 41 3.50 15.49 -4.26
CA SER A 41 4.74 14.96 -4.84
C SER A 41 5.17 13.59 -4.30
N LYS A 42 4.66 13.17 -3.14
CA LYS A 42 4.92 11.88 -2.50
C LYS A 42 3.70 10.94 -2.55
N GLY A 43 2.61 11.37 -3.19
CA GLY A 43 1.36 10.59 -3.22
C GLY A 43 1.55 9.23 -3.88
N LEU A 44 2.27 9.19 -5.00
CA LEU A 44 2.55 7.94 -5.71
C LEU A 44 3.39 6.97 -4.87
N ASP A 45 4.49 7.46 -4.27
CA ASP A 45 5.36 6.66 -3.40
C ASP A 45 4.60 6.09 -2.19
N ALA A 46 3.69 6.89 -1.63
CA ALA A 46 2.82 6.46 -0.55
C ALA A 46 1.89 5.33 -1.00
N VAL A 47 1.21 5.47 -2.13
CA VAL A 47 0.34 4.41 -2.66
C VAL A 47 1.11 3.14 -2.96
N VAL A 48 2.28 3.23 -3.59
CA VAL A 48 3.15 2.07 -3.87
C VAL A 48 3.54 1.36 -2.58
N THR A 49 3.89 2.11 -1.53
CA THR A 49 4.26 1.56 -0.23
C THR A 49 3.09 0.83 0.43
N ILE A 50 1.90 1.45 0.46
CA ILE A 50 0.68 0.87 1.01
C ILE A 50 0.34 -0.44 0.27
N CYS A 51 0.35 -0.41 -1.07
CA CYS A 51 0.13 -1.60 -1.89
C CYS A 51 1.11 -2.74 -1.56
N TYR A 52 2.38 -2.43 -1.31
CA TYR A 52 3.39 -3.41 -0.91
C TYR A 52 3.10 -3.99 0.48
N GLU A 53 2.79 -3.15 1.47
CA GLU A 53 2.45 -3.58 2.83
C GLU A 53 1.24 -4.52 2.85
N ASP A 54 0.23 -4.22 2.03
CA ASP A 54 -0.98 -5.04 1.92
C ASP A 54 -0.74 -6.39 1.25
N GLN A 55 0.02 -6.38 0.16
CA GLN A 55 0.40 -7.60 -0.52
C GLN A 55 1.23 -8.51 0.38
N ALA A 56 2.12 -7.96 1.21
CA ALA A 56 2.89 -8.74 2.16
C ALA A 56 2.02 -9.40 3.24
N ARG A 57 0.87 -8.79 3.58
CA ARG A 57 -0.09 -9.38 4.54
C ARG A 57 -0.94 -10.50 3.96
N LEU A 58 -1.06 -10.63 2.64
CA LEU A 58 -1.84 -11.71 2.00
C LEU A 58 -1.30 -13.11 2.37
N PRO A 59 0.02 -13.41 2.21
CA PRO A 59 0.58 -14.68 2.64
C PRO A 59 0.91 -14.73 4.14
N ASP A 60 1.15 -13.57 4.78
CA ASP A 60 1.50 -13.48 6.21
C ASP A 60 0.62 -12.45 6.94
N PRO A 61 -0.59 -12.85 7.39
CA PRO A 61 -1.51 -11.93 8.05
C PRO A 61 -1.03 -11.47 9.43
N ILE A 62 -0.03 -12.14 10.03
CA ILE A 62 0.47 -11.84 11.36
C ILE A 62 1.60 -10.81 11.29
N TYR A 63 2.61 -11.05 10.46
CA TYR A 63 3.81 -10.21 10.39
C TYR A 63 3.88 -9.36 9.12
N GLY A 64 3.25 -9.77 8.02
CA GLY A 64 3.28 -9.05 6.74
C GLY A 64 4.71 -8.69 6.32
N CYS A 65 4.92 -7.43 5.93
CA CYS A 65 6.23 -6.95 5.50
C CYS A 65 7.30 -6.96 6.61
N VAL A 66 6.91 -7.09 7.89
CA VAL A 66 7.88 -7.19 9.00
C VAL A 66 8.66 -8.50 8.92
N ALA A 67 8.07 -9.58 8.42
CA ALA A 67 8.78 -10.84 8.17
C ALA A 67 9.92 -10.65 7.15
N HIS A 68 9.72 -9.82 6.13
CA HIS A 68 10.77 -9.49 5.16
C HIS A 68 11.91 -8.71 5.81
N ILE A 69 11.59 -7.76 6.70
CA ILE A 69 12.60 -7.01 7.47
C ILE A 69 13.45 -7.98 8.31
N PHE A 70 12.82 -8.89 9.05
CA PHE A 70 13.53 -9.89 9.86
C PHE A 70 14.41 -10.80 9.00
N ALA A 71 13.91 -11.26 7.85
CA ALA A 71 14.68 -12.10 6.94
C ALA A 71 15.93 -11.37 6.41
N LEU A 72 15.79 -10.08 6.03
CA LEU A 72 16.91 -9.26 5.59
C LEU A 72 17.92 -9.01 6.72
N GLN A 73 17.45 -8.73 7.94
CA GLN A 73 18.31 -8.58 9.10
C GLN A 73 19.12 -9.86 9.37
N GLN A 74 18.49 -11.04 9.29
CA GLN A 74 19.20 -12.31 9.44
C GLN A 74 20.27 -12.52 8.37
N GLN A 75 20.09 -12.03 7.15
CA GLN A 75 21.12 -12.15 6.08
C GLN A 75 22.31 -11.21 6.27
N VAL A 76 22.12 -10.08 6.95
CA VAL A 76 23.17 -9.08 7.18
C VAL A 76 23.94 -9.36 8.47
N PHE A 77 23.26 -9.88 9.50
CA PHE A 77 23.80 -10.10 10.84
C PHE A 77 24.16 -11.56 11.16
N ASN A 78 23.77 -12.54 10.32
CA ASN A 78 24.41 -13.86 10.31
C ASN A 78 25.52 -13.91 9.26
#